data_AF-A0A957MTG2-F1
#
_entry.id   AF-A0A957MTG2-F1
#
_cell.length_a   1.000
_cell.length_b   1.000
_cell.length_c   1.000
_cell.angle_alpha   90.00
_cell.angle_beta   90.00
_cell.angle_gamma   90.00
#
_symmetry.space_group_name_H-M   'P 1'
#
loop_
_entity.id
_entity.type
_entity.pdbx_description
1 polymer ?
#
loop_
_entity_poly.entity_id
_entity_poly.type
_entity_poly.pdbx_seq_one_letter_code
_entity_poly.pdbx_strand_id
1 'polypeptide(L)'
;MSESNRATLTFVLWLFSAVVLGALFISAAAQGELTPWHVVLAFVVLGLAVVGTPYILGQSRSEAEHEKTKRRRIDNLLRDMSDEELVELKQRLSGGDESAESVIDLLGDDGELARRG
;
A
#
# COMPACT_ATOMS: atom_id res chain seq x y z
N MET A 1 0.66 -5.19 2.13
CA MET A 1 1.30 -5.17 3.48
C MET A 1 0.82 -6.33 4.36
N SER A 2 1.71 -7.01 5.12
CA SER A 2 1.32 -8.13 5.99
C SER A 2 0.57 -7.68 7.25
N GLU A 3 -0.18 -8.60 7.87
CA GLU A 3 -0.91 -8.31 9.12
C GLU A 3 0.02 -7.94 10.28
N SER A 4 1.18 -8.58 10.34
CA SER A 4 2.25 -8.23 11.28
C SER A 4 2.72 -6.78 11.09
N ASN A 5 2.93 -6.32 9.85
CA ASN A 5 3.32 -4.94 9.59
C ASN A 5 2.25 -3.93 10.02
N ARG A 6 0.94 -4.26 9.88
CA ARG A 6 -0.16 -3.39 10.34
C ARG A 6 -0.14 -3.22 11.85
N ALA A 7 0.00 -4.34 12.56
CA ALA A 7 0.09 -4.35 14.02
C ALA A 7 1.33 -3.57 14.49
N THR A 8 2.49 -3.77 13.84
CA THR A 8 3.72 -3.03 14.15
C THR A 8 3.58 -1.53 13.89
N LEU A 9 3.04 -1.10 12.74
CA LEU A 9 2.85 0.33 12.45
C LEU A 9 1.86 0.99 13.41
N THR A 10 0.76 0.31 13.74
CA THR A 10 -0.21 0.81 14.72
C THR A 10 0.45 0.92 16.10
N PHE A 11 1.19 -0.10 16.52
CA PHE A 11 1.95 -0.08 17.77
C PHE A 11 2.96 1.06 17.81
N VAL A 12 3.72 1.28 16.74
CA VAL A 12 4.70 2.38 16.63
C VAL A 12 4.01 3.74 16.70
N LEU A 13 2.88 3.91 16.00
CA LEU A 13 2.08 5.14 16.03
C LEU A 13 1.63 5.48 17.46
N TRP A 14 1.06 4.52 18.17
CA TRP A 14 0.58 4.70 19.53
C TRP A 14 1.73 4.89 20.54
N LEU A 15 2.82 4.15 20.39
CA LEU A 15 4.02 4.31 21.22
C LEU A 15 4.62 5.70 21.06
N PHE A 16 4.79 6.16 19.82
CA PHE A 16 5.30 7.50 19.54
C PHE A 16 4.39 8.57 20.13
N SER A 17 3.08 8.44 19.96
CA SER A 17 2.09 9.36 20.53
C SER A 17 2.18 9.40 22.06
N ALA A 18 2.31 8.24 22.71
CA ALA A 18 2.47 8.16 24.16
C ALA A 18 3.77 8.83 24.64
N VAL A 19 4.88 8.63 23.93
CA VAL A 19 6.16 9.28 24.24
C VAL A 19 6.06 10.80 24.11
N VAL A 20 5.47 11.30 23.02
CA VAL A 20 5.29 12.73 22.79
C VAL A 20 4.37 13.36 23.85
N LEU A 21 3.25 12.71 24.16
CA LEU A 21 2.35 13.17 25.22
C LEU A 21 3.06 13.18 26.58
N GLY A 22 3.78 12.10 26.91
CA GLY A 22 4.57 12.01 28.14
C GLY A 22 5.57 13.15 28.26
N ALA A 23 6.35 13.41 27.21
CA ALA A 23 7.30 14.53 27.18
C ALA A 23 6.61 15.89 27.34
N LEU A 24 5.44 16.06 26.71
CA LEU A 24 4.66 17.29 26.79
C LEU A 24 4.14 17.55 28.21
N PHE A 25 3.64 16.53 28.91
CA PHE A 25 3.20 16.66 30.30
C PHE A 25 4.37 16.82 31.28
N ILE A 26 5.51 16.17 31.04
CA ILE A 26 6.73 16.40 31.82
C ILE A 26 7.20 17.86 31.65
N SER A 27 7.14 18.41 30.44
CA SER A 27 7.50 19.80 30.17
C SER A 27 6.56 20.78 30.90
N ALA A 28 5.25 20.52 30.89
CA ALA A 28 4.28 21.31 31.65
C ALA A 28 4.55 21.26 33.16
N ALA A 29 4.86 20.06 33.69
CA ALA A 29 5.19 19.88 35.09
C ALA A 29 6.49 20.60 35.49
N ALA A 30 7.51 20.59 34.61
CA ALA A 30 8.77 21.30 34.84
C ALA A 30 8.60 22.82 34.88
N GLN A 31 7.65 23.36 34.12
CA GLN A 31 7.30 24.78 34.12
C GLN A 31 6.36 25.17 35.26
N GLY A 32 5.78 24.19 35.97
CA GLY A 32 4.83 24.42 37.06
C GLY A 32 3.45 24.92 36.61
N GLU A 33 3.22 25.03 35.30
CA GLU A 33 1.99 25.58 34.73
C GLU A 33 1.50 24.74 33.55
N LEU A 34 0.23 24.34 33.61
CA LEU A 34 -0.43 23.63 32.52
C LEU A 34 -1.09 24.66 31.60
N THR A 35 -0.33 25.15 30.63
CA THR A 35 -0.84 26.15 29.68
C THR A 35 -1.86 25.53 28.71
N PRO A 36 -2.82 26.33 28.18
CA PRO A 36 -3.78 25.85 27.17
C PRO A 36 -3.10 25.22 25.94
N TRP A 37 -1.87 25.64 25.62
CA TRP A 37 -1.13 25.11 24.48
C TRP A 37 -0.75 23.63 24.65
N HIS A 38 -0.46 23.20 25.88
CA HIS A 38 -0.21 21.79 26.18
C HIS A 38 -1.45 20.93 25.86
N VAL A 39 -2.63 21.42 26.26
CA VAL A 39 -3.90 20.72 26.02
C VAL A 39 -4.18 20.63 24.52
N VAL A 40 -4.05 21.73 23.79
CA VAL A 40 -4.26 21.75 22.33
C VAL A 40 -3.33 20.78 21.62
N LEU A 41 -2.03 20.82 21.93
CA LEU A 41 -1.05 19.91 21.34
C LEU A 41 -1.35 18.45 21.68
N ALA A 42 -1.76 18.15 22.91
CA ALA A 42 -2.15 16.80 23.30
C ALA A 42 -3.35 16.29 22.47
N PHE A 43 -4.36 17.14 22.24
CA PHE A 43 -5.50 16.81 21.38
C PHE A 43 -5.09 16.62 19.92
N VAL A 44 -4.16 17.42 19.40
CA VAL A 44 -3.65 17.25 18.03
C VAL A 44 -2.94 15.91 17.88
N VAL A 45 -2.05 15.57 18.81
CA VAL A 45 -1.31 14.30 18.79
C VAL A 45 -2.27 13.10 18.88
N LEU A 46 -3.24 13.15 19.80
CA LEU A 46 -4.27 12.12 19.91
C LEU A 46 -5.15 12.04 18.65
N GLY A 47 -5.56 13.17 18.10
CA GLY A 47 -6.36 13.24 16.88
C GLY A 47 -5.63 12.60 15.70
N LEU A 48 -4.34 12.88 15.54
CA LEU A 48 -3.51 12.25 14.50
C LEU A 48 -3.36 10.74 14.70
N ALA A 49 -3.22 10.25 15.93
CA ALA A 49 -3.17 8.81 16.21
C ALA A 49 -4.50 8.11 15.88
N VAL A 50 -5.62 8.73 16.27
CA VAL A 50 -6.97 8.21 16.02
C VAL A 50 -7.29 8.20 14.54
N VAL A 51 -6.97 9.26 13.79
CA VAL A 51 -7.21 9.35 12.33
C VAL A 51 -6.19 8.53 11.53
N GLY A 52 -4.96 8.40 12.01
CA GLY A 52 -3.91 7.60 11.35
C GLY A 52 -4.19 6.09 11.41
N THR A 53 -4.81 5.61 12.48
CA THR A 53 -5.16 4.18 12.64
C THR A 53 -6.03 3.63 11.50
N PRO A 54 -7.20 4.23 11.14
CA PRO A 54 -8.00 3.76 10.02
C PRO A 54 -7.29 3.92 8.67
N TYR A 55 -6.40 4.91 8.52
CA TYR A 55 -5.60 5.08 7.30
C TYR A 55 -4.63 3.89 7.09
N ILE A 56 -3.91 3.48 8.14
CA ILE A 56 -3.00 2.32 8.12
C ILE A 56 -3.77 1.02 7.82
N LEU A 57 -4.97 0.85 8.41
CA LEU A 57 -5.80 -0.32 8.17
C LEU A 57 -6.36 -0.34 6.74
N GLY A 58 -6.81 0.81 6.24
CA GLY A 58 -7.42 0.97 4.92
C GLY A 58 -6.45 0.76 3.74
N GLN A 59 -5.20 1.24 3.87
CA GLN A 59 -4.20 1.16 2.80
C GLN A 59 -3.95 -0.27 2.30
N SER A 60 -3.92 -1.25 3.22
CA SER A 60 -3.70 -2.67 2.86
C SER A 60 -4.86 -3.32 2.10
N ARG A 61 -6.09 -2.83 2.31
CA ARG A 61 -7.28 -3.33 1.60
C ARG A 61 -7.21 -2.94 0.12
N SER A 62 -6.74 -1.72 -0.14
CA SER A 62 -6.50 -1.22 -1.49
C SER A 62 -5.44 -2.06 -2.21
N GLU A 63 -4.27 -2.27 -1.60
CA GLU A 63 -3.18 -3.08 -2.20
C GLU A 63 -3.62 -4.52 -2.54
N ALA A 64 -4.32 -5.19 -1.62
CA ALA A 64 -4.77 -6.57 -1.84
C ALA A 64 -5.83 -6.67 -2.95
N GLU A 65 -6.73 -5.69 -3.07
CA GLU A 65 -7.71 -5.65 -4.16
C GLU A 65 -7.04 -5.31 -5.51
N HIS A 66 -6.03 -4.43 -5.52
CA HIS A 66 -5.22 -4.17 -6.71
C HIS A 66 -4.46 -5.42 -7.17
N GLU A 67 -3.84 -6.18 -6.27
CA GLU A 67 -3.13 -7.41 -6.63
C GLU A 67 -4.08 -8.49 -7.18
N LYS A 68 -5.24 -8.69 -6.54
CA LYS A 68 -6.27 -9.61 -7.05
C LYS A 68 -6.78 -9.19 -8.43
N THR A 69 -6.97 -7.90 -8.65
CA THR A 69 -7.42 -7.36 -9.93
C THR A 69 -6.35 -7.57 -11.02
N LYS A 70 -5.07 -7.32 -10.70
CA LYS A 70 -3.94 -7.62 -11.59
C LYS A 70 -3.90 -9.11 -11.97
N ARG A 71 -4.00 -10.01 -10.99
CA ARG A 71 -4.02 -11.48 -11.24
C ARG A 71 -5.19 -11.90 -12.11
N ARG A 72 -6.40 -11.43 -11.82
CA ARG A 72 -7.59 -11.74 -12.64
C ARG A 72 -7.47 -11.23 -14.07
N ARG A 73 -6.86 -10.06 -14.27
CA ARG A 73 -6.62 -9.50 -15.62
C ARG A 73 -5.65 -10.38 -16.41
N ILE A 74 -4.56 -10.83 -15.79
CA ILE A 74 -3.60 -11.74 -16.43
C ILE A 74 -4.24 -13.09 -16.73
N ASP A 75 -4.97 -13.69 -15.78
CA ASP A 75 -5.64 -14.97 -15.98
C ASP A 75 -6.67 -14.93 -17.12
N ASN A 76 -7.42 -13.82 -17.22
CA ASN A 76 -8.35 -13.63 -18.33
C ASN A 76 -7.63 -13.48 -19.67
N LEU A 77 -6.55 -12.70 -19.73
CA LEU A 77 -5.76 -12.54 -20.95
C LEU A 77 -5.16 -13.88 -21.40
N LEU A 78 -4.55 -14.65 -20.48
CA LEU A 78 -3.99 -15.97 -20.79
C LEU A 78 -5.04 -16.97 -21.27
N ARG A 79 -6.28 -16.86 -20.79
CA ARG A 79 -7.39 -17.71 -21.21
C ARG A 79 -7.93 -17.34 -22.59
N ASP A 80 -7.84 -16.07 -22.96
CA ASP A 80 -8.32 -15.57 -24.24
C ASP A 80 -7.26 -15.70 -25.35
N MET A 81 -6.00 -16.00 -25.00
CA MET A 81 -4.92 -16.30 -25.95
C MET A 81 -5.05 -17.71 -26.53
N SER A 82 -4.69 -17.84 -27.81
CA SER A 82 -4.61 -19.11 -28.53
C SER A 82 -3.34 -19.91 -28.17
N ASP A 83 -3.35 -21.22 -28.45
CA ASP A 83 -2.22 -22.11 -28.12
C ASP A 83 -0.90 -21.69 -28.80
N GLU A 84 -0.96 -21.13 -30.01
CA GLU A 84 0.21 -20.57 -30.69
C GLU A 84 0.78 -19.34 -29.97
N GLU A 85 -0.08 -18.41 -29.54
CA GLU A 85 0.31 -17.19 -28.83
C GLU A 85 0.88 -17.49 -27.44
N LEU A 86 0.39 -18.56 -26.78
CA LEU A 86 0.94 -19.04 -25.50
C LEU A 86 2.36 -19.60 -25.64
N VAL A 87 2.67 -20.26 -26.76
CA VAL A 87 4.01 -20.78 -27.05
C VAL A 87 4.98 -19.64 -27.30
N GLU A 88 4.57 -18.62 -28.05
CA GLU A 88 5.37 -17.41 -28.29
C GLU A 88 5.63 -16.63 -26.99
N LEU A 89 4.60 -16.45 -26.16
CA LEU A 89 4.72 -15.80 -24.86
C LEU A 89 5.70 -16.54 -23.93
N LYS A 90 5.61 -17.88 -23.89
CA LYS A 90 6.53 -18.73 -23.12
C LYS A 90 7.98 -18.60 -23.62
N GLN A 91 8.18 -18.54 -24.93
CA GLN A 91 9.51 -18.40 -25.53
C GLN A 91 10.14 -17.04 -25.21
N ARG A 92 9.34 -15.97 -25.16
CA ARG A 92 9.77 -14.61 -24.80
C ARG A 92 10.05 -14.47 -23.29
N LEU A 93 9.17 -14.98 -22.42
CA LEU A 93 9.36 -14.99 -20.96
C LEU A 93 10.57 -15.80 -20.52
N SER A 94 10.91 -16.87 -21.25
CA SER A 94 12.10 -17.67 -20.95
C SER A 94 13.41 -17.00 -21.37
N GLY A 95 13.35 -15.89 -22.11
CA GLY A 95 14.50 -15.20 -22.71
C GLY A 95 15.00 -13.96 -21.98
N GLY A 96 14.25 -13.41 -21.02
CA GLY A 96 14.64 -12.16 -20.35
C GLY A 96 13.84 -11.84 -19.09
N ASP A 97 14.54 -11.24 -18.13
CA ASP A 97 14.11 -10.83 -16.78
C ASP A 97 13.02 -9.74 -16.83
N GLU A 98 11.80 -10.12 -17.17
CA GLU A 98 10.68 -9.18 -17.30
C GLU A 98 9.73 -9.24 -16.10
N SER A 99 9.57 -8.08 -15.45
CA SER A 99 8.66 -7.87 -14.34
C SER A 99 7.19 -7.97 -14.76
N ALA A 100 6.27 -8.35 -13.85
CA ALA A 100 4.84 -8.46 -14.16
C ALA A 100 4.20 -7.16 -14.71
N GLU A 101 4.79 -6.00 -14.45
CA GLU A 101 4.35 -4.71 -15.00
C GLU A 101 4.66 -4.59 -16.51
N SER A 102 5.83 -5.06 -16.96
CA SER A 102 6.20 -5.04 -18.39
C SER A 102 5.41 -6.05 -19.22
N VAL A 103 5.04 -7.19 -18.63
CA VAL A 103 4.18 -8.18 -19.29
C VAL A 103 2.77 -7.62 -19.55
N ILE A 104 2.22 -6.83 -18.62
CA ILE A 104 0.90 -6.19 -18.80
C ILE A 104 0.94 -5.08 -19.86
N ASP A 105 2.06 -4.34 -19.95
CA ASP A 105 2.26 -3.28 -20.95
C ASP A 105 2.41 -3.89 -22.36
N LEU A 106 3.18 -4.98 -22.49
CA LEU A 106 3.35 -5.73 -23.73
C LEU A 106 2.04 -6.40 -24.20
N LEU A 107 1.25 -6.95 -23.29
CA LEU A 107 -0.07 -7.52 -23.60
C LEU A 107 -1.16 -6.45 -23.83
N GLY A 108 -0.91 -5.21 -23.40
CA GLY A 108 -1.83 -4.08 -23.50
C GLY A 108 -1.73 -3.33 -24.82
N ASP A 109 -0.56 -3.31 -25.46
CA ASP A 109 -0.29 -2.62 -26.73
C ASP A 109 -0.52 -3.52 -27.96
N ASP A 110 -0.37 -4.84 -27.83
CA ASP A 110 -0.48 -5.80 -28.96
C ASP A 110 -1.92 -6.20 -29.33
N GLY A 111 -2.93 -5.48 -28.83
CA GLY A 111 -4.27 -5.47 -29.44
C GLY A 111 -4.30 -4.92 -30.88
N GLU A 112 -3.18 -4.39 -31.38
CA GLU A 112 -3.05 -3.85 -32.73
C GLU A 112 -2.57 -4.85 -33.81
N LEU A 113 -2.38 -6.14 -33.50
CA LEU A 113 -2.14 -7.16 -34.55
C LEU A 113 -3.44 -7.67 -35.21
N ALA A 114 -4.61 -7.27 -34.72
CA ALA A 114 -5.91 -7.63 -35.28
C ALA A 114 -6.38 -6.74 -36.46
N ARG A 115 -5.56 -5.80 -36.95
CA ARG A 115 -6.00 -4.89 -38.02
C ARG A 115 -4.94 -4.54 -39.07
N ARG A 116 -4.31 -5.54 -39.68
CA ARG A 116 -3.84 -5.44 -41.06
C ARG A 116 -4.18 -6.72 -41.83
N GLY A 117 -5.36 -6.71 -42.43
CA GLY A 117 -5.61 -7.45 -43.68
C GLY A 117 -4.98 -6.72 -44.86
#